data_AF-A0A382WCB0-F1
#
_entry.id   AF-A0A382WCB0-F1
#
_cell.length_a   1.000
_cell.length_b   1.000
_cell.length_c   1.000
_cell.angle_alpha   90.00
_cell.angle_beta   90.00
_cell.angle_gamma   90.00
#
_symmetry.space_group_name_H-M   'P 1'
#
loop_
_entity.id
_entity.type
_entity.pdbx_description
1 polymer ?
#
loop_
_entity_poly.entity_id
_entity_poly.type
_entity_poly.pdbx_seq_one_letter_code
_entity_poly.pdbx_strand_id
1 'polypeptide(L)'
;VLKRLAVRKNPQRTNIKWSILGTHYVVRALSISWKLCVVHPSTWLKADDTGLYCEPGEFYIDPMNEVVTALVTHGHADHARAGHHSVYASAETLAIMKTRYGDEMATHQHAITLGKSVTFNDVAVTFFPAGHILGSTQILIEYSGYRVVVSGDYKRRHDPTCPPFEVVPCDVLITEATFGLPVFKHPPIEHEIGKLLLSLRVFPERCHLVGAYALGKCQRVILALREAGYEKPIYLHGAQ
;
A
#
# COMPACT_ATOMS: atom_id res chain seq x y z
N VAL A 1 9.88 -4.87 14.20
CA VAL A 1 10.96 -4.12 13.51
C VAL A 1 10.51 -2.68 13.37
N LEU A 2 11.01 -1.77 14.22
CA LEU A 2 10.60 -0.36 14.24
C LEU A 2 11.01 0.33 12.92
N LYS A 3 10.02 0.63 12.08
CA LYS A 3 10.16 1.37 10.81
C LYS A 3 10.52 2.82 11.15
N ARG A 4 11.77 3.24 10.90
CA ARG A 4 12.19 4.65 11.06
C ARG A 4 11.63 5.48 9.90
N LEU A 5 10.78 6.46 10.23
CA LEU A 5 10.32 7.50 9.31
C LEU A 5 11.50 8.39 8.88
N ALA A 6 11.77 8.47 7.58
CA ALA A 6 12.69 9.46 7.02
C ALA A 6 11.87 10.63 6.45
N VAL A 7 11.79 11.74 7.19
CA VAL A 7 11.17 12.99 6.73
C VAL A 7 12.26 13.93 6.21
N ARG A 8 12.24 14.23 4.91
CA ARG A 8 13.15 15.20 4.30
C ARG A 8 12.45 16.57 4.25
N LYS A 9 12.86 17.51 5.10
CA LYS A 9 12.38 18.91 5.06
C LYS A 9 12.90 19.59 3.78
N ASN A 10 12.00 20.15 2.98
CA ASN A 10 12.34 21.03 1.86
C ASN A 10 12.01 22.49 2.25
N PRO A 11 12.99 23.38 2.45
CA PRO A 11 12.73 24.80 2.61
C PRO A 11 12.80 25.51 1.26
N GLN A 12 11.95 26.53 1.10
CA GLN A 12 11.96 27.61 0.10
C GLN A 12 10.89 27.56 -1.00
N ARG A 13 9.84 28.36 -0.79
CA ARG A 13 9.30 29.27 -1.82
C ARG A 13 8.83 30.57 -1.16
N THR A 14 9.63 31.62 -1.31
CA THR A 14 9.16 33.01 -1.18
C THR A 14 9.81 33.79 -2.31
N ASN A 15 8.98 34.31 -3.22
CA ASN A 15 9.24 35.57 -3.93
C ASN A 15 7.97 35.98 -4.67
N ILE A 16 7.31 37.02 -4.18
CA ILE A 16 6.33 37.79 -4.94
C ILE A 16 6.82 39.24 -4.91
N LYS A 17 7.20 39.77 -6.07
CA LYS A 17 7.44 41.21 -6.30
C LYS A 17 6.17 41.82 -6.88
N TRP A 18 5.77 42.99 -6.39
CA TRP A 18 4.89 43.91 -7.12
C TRP A 18 5.42 45.34 -7.00
N SER A 19 5.41 46.06 -8.12
CA SER A 19 5.64 47.49 -8.22
C SER A 19 4.76 48.05 -9.33
N ILE A 20 3.82 48.96 -9.04
CA ILE A 20 3.36 50.04 -9.95
C ILE A 20 2.85 51.22 -9.10
N LEU A 21 3.14 52.43 -9.60
CA LEU A 21 2.89 53.76 -9.09
C LEU A 21 1.41 54.18 -9.03
N GLY A 22 1.12 55.13 -8.13
CA GLY A 22 0.26 56.29 -8.42
C GLY A 22 -1.25 56.15 -8.17
N THR A 23 -1.78 57.14 -7.44
CA THR A 23 -3.21 57.41 -7.13
C THR A 23 -3.76 56.73 -5.87
N HIS A 24 -4.15 57.55 -4.89
CA HIS A 24 -4.64 57.14 -3.57
C HIS A 24 -6.11 56.70 -3.66
N TYR A 25 -6.37 55.40 -3.60
CA TYR A 25 -7.65 54.85 -3.16
C TYR A 25 -7.43 54.14 -1.83
N VAL A 26 -8.07 54.62 -0.76
CA VAL A 26 -8.13 53.90 0.51
C VAL A 26 -9.15 52.79 0.36
N VAL A 27 -8.74 51.68 -0.26
CA VAL A 27 -9.47 50.42 -0.16
C VAL A 27 -9.12 49.83 1.20
N ARG A 28 -10.07 49.84 2.14
CA ARG A 28 -9.94 49.08 3.39
C ARG A 28 -9.92 47.60 3.00
N ALA A 29 -8.73 47.06 2.77
CA ALA A 29 -8.53 45.63 2.68
C ALA A 29 -8.87 45.04 4.04
N LEU A 30 -10.06 44.45 4.16
CA LEU A 30 -10.30 43.42 5.17
C LEU A 30 -9.32 42.28 4.83
N SER A 31 -8.12 42.33 5.38
CA SER A 31 -7.20 41.21 5.34
C SER A 31 -7.75 40.15 6.27
N ILE A 32 -8.73 39.39 5.79
CA ILE A 32 -9.07 38.12 6.42
C ILE A 32 -7.94 37.18 6.05
N SER A 33 -6.89 37.19 6.87
CA SER A 33 -5.81 36.23 6.81
C SER A 33 -6.35 34.88 7.26
N TRP A 34 -7.12 34.21 6.41
CA TRP A 34 -7.25 32.75 6.46
C TRP A 34 -5.90 32.16 6.03
N LYS A 35 -4.87 32.30 6.88
CA LYS A 35 -3.82 31.29 6.88
C LYS A 35 -4.53 30.05 7.38
N LEU A 36 -5.07 29.24 6.44
CA LEU A 36 -5.29 27.82 6.69
C LEU A 36 -4.05 27.35 7.41
N CYS A 37 -4.19 27.07 8.71
CA CYS A 37 -3.08 26.56 9.49
C CYS A 37 -2.88 25.15 8.95
N VAL A 38 -2.01 25.03 7.95
CA VAL A 38 -1.73 23.76 7.29
C VAL A 38 -1.03 22.90 8.34
N VAL A 39 -1.75 21.94 8.90
CA VAL A 39 -1.25 21.16 10.03
C VAL A 39 -0.43 19.99 9.48
N HIS A 40 0.86 19.98 9.80
CA HIS A 40 1.79 18.98 9.27
C HIS A 40 1.36 17.54 9.64
N PRO A 41 1.49 16.55 8.75
CA PRO A 41 1.01 15.18 8.98
C PRO A 41 1.44 14.52 10.29
N SER A 42 2.62 14.87 10.81
CA SER A 42 3.12 14.34 12.08
C SER A 42 2.28 14.70 13.31
N THR A 43 1.33 15.63 13.21
CA THR A 43 0.45 15.98 14.34
C THR A 43 -0.82 15.12 14.37
N TRP A 44 -1.22 14.54 13.23
CA TRP A 44 -2.51 13.87 13.06
C TRP A 44 -2.41 12.43 12.51
N LEU A 45 -1.25 12.04 11.96
CA LEU A 45 -0.88 10.63 11.75
C LEU A 45 0.14 10.20 12.81
N LYS A 46 -0.23 9.21 13.62
CA LYS A 46 0.56 8.71 14.75
C LYS A 46 0.79 7.22 14.59
N ALA A 47 2.03 6.78 14.80
CA ALA A 47 2.34 5.36 14.86
C ALA A 47 2.39 4.93 16.33
N ASP A 48 1.69 3.84 16.64
CA ASP A 48 1.70 3.18 17.95
C ASP A 48 1.81 1.66 17.78
N ASP A 49 1.66 0.91 18.87
CA ASP A 49 1.76 -0.56 18.86
C ASP A 49 0.59 -1.24 18.13
N THR A 50 -0.52 -0.53 17.92
CA THR A 50 -1.66 -1.02 17.12
C THR A 50 -1.39 -0.80 15.65
N GLY A 51 -0.89 0.36 15.22
CA GLY A 51 -0.60 0.60 13.82
C GLY A 51 -0.39 2.08 13.51
N LEU A 52 -0.70 2.48 12.28
CA LEU A 52 -0.70 3.89 11.88
C LEU A 52 -2.11 4.47 12.02
N TYR A 53 -2.30 5.30 13.05
CA TYR A 53 -3.57 5.93 13.37
C TYR A 53 -3.71 7.30 12.69
N CYS A 54 -4.84 7.51 12.01
CA CYS A 54 -5.30 8.80 11.53
C CYS A 54 -6.33 9.36 12.50
N GLU A 55 -5.92 10.34 13.33
CA GLU A 55 -6.78 10.95 14.35
C GLU A 55 -8.03 11.63 13.76
N PRO A 56 -7.93 12.53 12.75
CA PRO A 56 -9.12 13.21 12.20
C PRO A 56 -10.08 12.27 11.47
N GLY A 57 -9.56 11.17 10.89
CA GLY A 57 -10.38 10.17 10.20
C GLY A 57 -10.86 9.03 11.10
N GLU A 58 -10.38 8.96 12.34
CA GLU A 58 -10.66 7.92 13.34
C GLU A 58 -10.50 6.49 12.80
N PHE A 59 -9.44 6.25 12.03
CA PHE A 59 -9.13 4.94 11.47
C PHE A 59 -7.66 4.56 11.65
N TYR A 60 -7.39 3.25 11.66
CA TYR A 60 -6.04 2.70 11.59
C TYR A 60 -5.76 2.13 10.21
N ILE A 61 -4.50 2.21 9.78
CA ILE A 61 -3.99 1.46 8.63
C ILE A 61 -3.21 0.25 9.12
N ASP A 62 -3.52 -0.92 8.54
CA ASP A 62 -2.92 -2.23 8.86
C ASP A 62 -2.76 -2.48 10.38
N PRO A 63 -3.83 -2.36 11.18
CA PRO A 63 -3.75 -2.54 12.62
C PRO A 63 -3.42 -3.99 13.01
N MET A 64 -2.57 -4.14 14.02
CA MET A 64 -2.13 -5.41 14.59
C MET A 64 -3.10 -5.99 15.63
N ASN A 65 -4.02 -5.16 16.14
CA ASN A 65 -5.05 -5.51 17.11
C ASN A 65 -6.43 -5.05 16.61
N GLU A 66 -7.48 -5.54 17.24
CA GLU A 66 -8.87 -5.15 16.94
C GLU A 66 -9.08 -3.63 17.10
N VAL A 67 -9.82 -3.03 16.17
CA VAL A 67 -10.13 -1.59 16.13
C VAL A 67 -11.51 -1.36 15.54
N VAL A 68 -12.06 -0.16 15.73
CA VAL A 68 -13.36 0.23 15.18
C VAL A 68 -13.30 0.31 13.64
N THR A 69 -12.31 1.00 13.09
CA THR A 69 -12.15 1.17 11.64
C THR A 69 -10.73 0.83 11.21
N ALA A 70 -10.59 -0.22 10.40
CA ALA A 70 -9.34 -0.67 9.82
C ALA A 70 -9.35 -0.46 8.31
N LEU A 71 -8.33 0.23 7.79
CA LEU A 71 -8.01 0.26 6.37
C LEU A 71 -6.86 -0.72 6.14
N VAL A 72 -7.10 -1.75 5.34
CA VAL A 72 -6.15 -2.85 5.14
C VAL A 72 -5.56 -2.75 3.74
N THR A 73 -4.23 -2.64 3.65
CA THR A 73 -3.50 -2.49 2.40
C THR A 73 -3.52 -3.77 1.58
N HIS A 74 -3.36 -4.94 2.22
CA HIS A 74 -3.36 -6.25 1.58
C HIS A 74 -3.55 -7.40 2.56
N GLY A 75 -3.87 -8.59 2.02
CA GLY A 75 -4.25 -9.76 2.79
C GLY A 75 -3.11 -10.62 3.37
N HIS A 76 -1.88 -10.11 3.58
CA HIS A 76 -0.88 -10.84 4.37
C HIS A 76 -1.19 -10.74 5.86
N ALA A 77 -0.88 -11.78 6.64
CA ALA A 77 -1.32 -11.90 8.03
C ALA A 77 -0.64 -10.90 8.99
N ASP A 78 0.47 -10.31 8.58
CA ASP A 78 1.16 -9.22 9.28
C ASP A 78 0.60 -7.83 8.97
N HIS A 79 -0.43 -7.74 8.10
CA HIS A 79 -1.15 -6.51 7.76
C HIS A 79 -2.66 -6.62 8.00
N ALA A 80 -3.24 -7.80 7.75
CA ALA A 80 -4.66 -8.06 7.87
C ALA A 80 -4.94 -8.94 9.10
N ARG A 81 -5.62 -8.38 10.10
CA ARG A 81 -6.07 -9.08 11.31
C ARG A 81 -7.60 -9.21 11.31
N ALA A 82 -8.11 -10.11 12.15
CA ALA A 82 -9.55 -10.33 12.34
C ALA A 82 -10.08 -9.49 13.51
N GLY A 83 -11.41 -9.51 13.71
CA GLY A 83 -12.06 -8.90 14.87
C GLY A 83 -12.31 -7.39 14.79
N HIS A 84 -12.02 -6.75 13.65
CA HIS A 84 -12.32 -5.34 13.45
C HIS A 84 -13.83 -5.09 13.31
N HIS A 85 -14.34 -3.94 13.76
CA HIS A 85 -15.75 -3.63 13.55
C HIS A 85 -16.02 -3.28 12.07
N SER A 86 -15.22 -2.42 11.45
CA SER A 86 -15.35 -2.06 10.03
C SER A 86 -14.01 -2.18 9.30
N VAL A 87 -13.97 -2.92 8.20
CA VAL A 87 -12.77 -3.09 7.36
C VAL A 87 -13.00 -2.50 5.97
N TYR A 88 -12.09 -1.63 5.54
CA TYR A 88 -12.03 -1.07 4.20
C TYR A 88 -10.81 -1.60 3.47
N ALA A 89 -11.03 -2.32 2.37
CA ALA A 89 -9.96 -2.87 1.54
C ALA A 89 -10.48 -3.19 0.14
N SER A 90 -9.59 -3.56 -0.78
CA SER A 90 -10.00 -4.10 -2.08
C SER A 90 -10.86 -5.36 -1.90
N ALA A 91 -11.73 -5.65 -2.88
CA ALA A 91 -12.60 -6.82 -2.84
C ALA A 91 -11.80 -8.12 -2.70
N GLU A 92 -10.63 -8.19 -3.33
CA GLU A 92 -9.75 -9.34 -3.26
C GLU A 92 -9.07 -9.48 -1.89
N THR A 93 -8.67 -8.37 -1.26
CA THR A 93 -8.14 -8.41 0.11
C THR A 93 -9.21 -8.86 1.10
N LEU A 94 -10.46 -8.37 0.97
CA LEU A 94 -11.57 -8.85 1.78
C LEU A 94 -11.84 -10.34 1.57
N ALA A 95 -11.79 -10.83 0.32
CA ALA A 95 -11.94 -12.25 0.03
C ALA A 95 -10.83 -13.08 0.69
N ILE A 96 -9.57 -12.63 0.61
CA ILE A 96 -8.42 -13.29 1.27
C ILE A 96 -8.62 -13.32 2.80
N MET A 97 -9.02 -12.19 3.40
CA MET A 97 -9.31 -12.11 4.83
C MET A 97 -10.42 -13.09 5.23
N LYS A 98 -11.51 -13.13 4.47
CA LYS A 98 -12.62 -14.06 4.70
C LYS A 98 -12.20 -15.52 4.58
N THR A 99 -11.36 -15.85 3.61
CA THR A 99 -10.81 -17.22 3.49
C THR A 99 -9.98 -17.62 4.71
N ARG A 100 -9.23 -16.69 5.30
CA ARG A 100 -8.34 -16.99 6.43
C ARG A 100 -9.05 -16.99 7.78
N TYR A 101 -9.95 -16.04 8.00
CA TYR A 101 -10.52 -15.74 9.31
C TYR A 101 -12.03 -15.98 9.38
N GLY A 102 -12.65 -16.43 8.29
CA GLY A 102 -14.10 -16.63 8.23
C GLY A 102 -14.88 -15.33 8.35
N ASP A 103 -16.11 -15.43 8.86
CA ASP A 103 -16.99 -14.28 9.07
C ASP A 103 -16.54 -13.41 10.26
N GLU A 104 -15.67 -13.92 11.14
CA GLU A 104 -15.09 -13.17 12.27
C GLU A 104 -14.03 -12.13 11.83
N MET A 105 -13.70 -12.10 10.54
CA MET A 105 -12.73 -11.14 10.01
C MET A 105 -13.14 -9.67 10.24
N ALA A 106 -14.44 -9.36 10.15
CA ALA A 106 -14.99 -8.05 10.49
C ALA A 106 -16.53 -8.06 10.64
N THR A 107 -17.09 -7.17 11.46
CA THR A 107 -18.55 -6.96 11.54
C THR A 107 -19.11 -6.34 10.25
N HIS A 108 -18.41 -5.36 9.68
CA HIS A 108 -18.76 -4.68 8.45
C HIS A 108 -17.58 -4.67 7.46
N GLN A 109 -17.88 -5.01 6.21
CA GLN A 109 -16.88 -5.15 5.15
C GLN A 109 -17.20 -4.15 4.03
N HIS A 110 -16.25 -3.28 3.72
CA HIS A 110 -16.40 -2.21 2.75
C HIS A 110 -15.40 -2.39 1.62
N ALA A 111 -15.86 -2.99 0.53
CA ALA A 111 -15.06 -3.12 -0.69
C ALA A 111 -14.87 -1.73 -1.31
N ILE A 112 -13.63 -1.28 -1.43
CA ILE A 112 -13.31 0.00 -2.07
C ILE A 112 -13.30 -0.14 -3.59
N THR A 113 -13.52 0.96 -4.30
CA THR A 113 -13.23 1.06 -5.72
C THR A 113 -11.91 1.80 -5.90
N LEU A 114 -10.92 1.18 -6.56
CA LEU A 114 -9.62 1.80 -6.80
C LEU A 114 -9.77 3.14 -7.54
N GLY A 115 -9.00 4.14 -7.12
CA GLY A 115 -9.05 5.49 -7.67
C GLY A 115 -10.29 6.32 -7.29
N LYS A 116 -11.24 5.77 -6.51
CA LYS A 116 -12.37 6.52 -5.96
C LYS A 116 -12.15 6.84 -4.49
N SER A 117 -12.38 8.10 -4.14
CA SER A 117 -12.24 8.58 -2.76
C SER A 117 -13.43 8.17 -1.89
N VAL A 118 -13.12 7.77 -0.66
CA VAL A 118 -14.06 7.57 0.45
C VAL A 118 -13.72 8.58 1.53
N THR A 119 -14.73 9.23 2.09
CA THR A 119 -14.53 10.26 3.12
C THR A 119 -14.77 9.67 4.50
N PHE A 120 -13.83 9.90 5.42
CA PHE A 120 -13.89 9.56 6.83
C PHE A 120 -13.80 10.87 7.63
N ASN A 121 -14.92 11.34 8.20
CA ASN A 121 -15.04 12.68 8.77
C ASN A 121 -14.57 13.76 7.75
N ASP A 122 -13.48 14.47 8.04
CA ASP A 122 -12.90 15.50 7.15
C ASP A 122 -11.75 14.97 6.27
N VAL A 123 -11.47 13.66 6.31
CA VAL A 123 -10.34 13.03 5.64
C VAL A 123 -10.80 12.29 4.39
N ALA A 124 -10.24 12.66 3.23
CA ALA A 124 -10.45 11.93 1.99
C ALA A 124 -9.41 10.82 1.84
N VAL A 125 -9.86 9.60 1.54
CA VAL A 125 -8.99 8.43 1.39
C VAL A 125 -9.23 7.76 0.05
N THR A 126 -8.18 7.52 -0.71
CA THR A 126 -8.25 6.81 -2.00
C THR A 126 -7.24 5.67 -2.05
N PHE A 127 -7.66 4.52 -2.58
CA PHE A 127 -6.82 3.34 -2.72
C PHE A 127 -6.32 3.20 -4.16
N PHE A 128 -5.05 2.86 -4.32
CA PHE A 128 -4.42 2.64 -5.63
C PHE A 128 -3.65 1.32 -5.64
N PRO A 129 -3.43 0.69 -6.81
CA PRO A 129 -2.63 -0.54 -6.90
C PRO A 129 -1.22 -0.44 -6.30
N ALA A 130 -0.79 -1.47 -5.56
CA ALA A 130 0.58 -1.59 -5.02
C ALA A 130 1.48 -2.60 -5.76
N GLY A 131 0.92 -3.46 -6.62
CA GLY A 131 1.69 -4.44 -7.40
C GLY A 131 2.38 -5.54 -6.59
N HIS A 132 2.03 -5.72 -5.31
CA HIS A 132 2.66 -6.69 -4.42
C HIS A 132 2.08 -8.09 -4.58
N ILE A 133 0.80 -8.23 -4.26
CA ILE A 133 -0.03 -9.44 -4.40
C ILE A 133 -1.43 -9.08 -4.91
N LEU A 134 -2.25 -10.07 -5.25
CA LEU A 134 -3.66 -9.88 -5.59
C LEU A 134 -4.37 -9.05 -4.50
N GLY A 135 -5.03 -7.97 -4.92
CA GLY A 135 -5.73 -7.05 -4.02
C GLY A 135 -4.86 -6.03 -3.29
N SER A 136 -3.54 -6.07 -3.44
CA SER A 136 -2.66 -5.13 -2.72
C SER A 136 -2.82 -3.68 -3.19
N THR A 137 -2.87 -2.78 -2.21
CA THR A 137 -3.12 -1.35 -2.43
C THR A 137 -2.20 -0.47 -1.60
N GLN A 138 -1.90 0.71 -2.14
CA GLN A 138 -1.43 1.87 -1.38
C GLN A 138 -2.62 2.76 -1.04
N ILE A 139 -2.51 3.52 0.04
CA ILE A 139 -3.57 4.37 0.58
C ILE A 139 -3.12 5.83 0.51
N LEU A 140 -3.79 6.64 -0.28
CA LEU A 140 -3.66 8.10 -0.29
C LEU A 140 -4.62 8.69 0.75
N ILE A 141 -4.09 9.50 1.64
CA ILE A 141 -4.83 10.26 2.64
C ILE A 141 -4.66 11.75 2.33
N GLU A 142 -5.77 12.46 2.20
CA GLU A 142 -5.80 13.89 1.95
C GLU A 142 -6.51 14.61 3.11
N TYR A 143 -5.75 15.45 3.82
CA TYR A 143 -6.26 16.21 4.96
C TYR A 143 -5.41 17.46 5.21
N SER A 144 -6.05 18.57 5.61
CA SER A 144 -5.38 19.83 5.94
C SER A 144 -4.41 20.34 4.84
N GLY A 145 -4.72 20.09 3.57
CA GLY A 145 -3.89 20.48 2.43
C GLY A 145 -2.65 19.63 2.18
N TYR A 146 -2.49 18.50 2.88
CA TYR A 146 -1.43 17.51 2.64
C TYR A 146 -1.95 16.26 1.97
N ARG A 147 -1.11 15.68 1.12
CA ARG A 147 -1.29 14.35 0.51
C ARG A 147 -0.26 13.39 1.09
N VAL A 148 -0.72 12.40 1.83
CA VAL A 148 0.14 11.36 2.42
C VAL A 148 -0.17 10.02 1.77
N VAL A 149 0.84 9.34 1.24
CA VAL A 149 0.68 7.98 0.71
C VAL A 149 1.31 6.98 1.66
N VAL A 150 0.55 5.98 2.05
CA VAL A 150 1.03 4.79 2.78
C VAL A 150 1.11 3.66 1.78
N SER A 151 2.32 3.18 1.50
CA SER A 151 2.55 2.26 0.37
C SER A 151 1.96 0.86 0.57
N GLY A 152 1.75 0.45 1.82
CA GLY A 152 1.72 -0.97 2.17
C GLY A 152 3.03 -1.65 1.76
N ASP A 153 2.98 -2.95 1.55
CA ASP A 153 4.01 -3.64 0.79
C ASP A 153 3.76 -3.43 -0.71
N TYR A 154 4.83 -3.16 -1.47
CA TYR A 154 4.69 -2.84 -2.88
C TYR A 154 5.82 -3.41 -3.71
N LYS A 155 5.54 -3.61 -5.00
CA LYS A 155 6.54 -4.02 -5.97
C LYS A 155 6.27 -3.33 -7.29
N ARG A 156 7.27 -2.59 -7.78
CA ARG A 156 7.17 -1.87 -9.06
C ARG A 156 7.41 -2.72 -10.29
N ARG A 157 7.99 -3.91 -10.13
CA ARG A 157 8.19 -4.84 -11.25
C ARG A 157 6.88 -5.53 -11.56
N HIS A 158 6.68 -5.83 -12.84
CA HIS A 158 5.55 -6.61 -13.29
C HIS A 158 5.39 -7.90 -12.46
N ASP A 159 4.14 -8.17 -12.10
CA ASP A 159 3.69 -9.40 -11.50
C ASP A 159 2.38 -9.80 -12.16
N PRO A 160 2.30 -10.97 -12.80
CA PRO A 160 1.09 -11.37 -13.51
C PRO A 160 -0.09 -11.66 -12.58
N THR A 161 0.10 -11.65 -11.26
CA THR A 161 -0.96 -11.94 -10.27
C THR A 161 -1.75 -10.73 -9.81
N CYS A 162 -1.35 -9.50 -10.18
CA CYS A 162 -1.99 -8.28 -9.69
C CYS A 162 -1.79 -7.08 -10.62
N PRO A 163 -2.63 -6.02 -10.49
CA PRO A 163 -2.42 -4.78 -11.23
C PRO A 163 -1.05 -4.15 -10.90
N PRO A 164 -0.42 -3.46 -11.87
CA PRO A 164 0.90 -2.86 -11.66
C PRO A 164 0.86 -1.75 -10.62
N PHE A 165 1.97 -1.54 -9.91
CA PHE A 165 2.13 -0.40 -8.99
C PHE A 165 1.84 0.93 -9.70
N GLU A 166 0.97 1.73 -9.12
CA GLU A 166 0.66 3.07 -9.62
C GLU A 166 1.50 4.13 -8.87
N VAL A 167 2.05 5.13 -9.57
CA VAL A 167 2.77 6.22 -8.90
C VAL A 167 1.79 7.31 -8.52
N VAL A 168 1.58 7.51 -7.21
CA VAL A 168 0.67 8.52 -6.67
C VAL A 168 1.44 9.76 -6.18
N PRO A 169 1.19 10.96 -6.74
CA PRO A 169 1.79 12.20 -6.24
C PRO A 169 1.38 12.49 -4.79
N CYS A 170 2.36 12.76 -3.94
CA CYS A 170 2.19 13.04 -2.52
C CYS A 170 3.28 13.97 -1.97
N ASP A 171 2.98 14.60 -0.83
CA ASP A 171 3.93 15.41 -0.06
C ASP A 171 4.76 14.54 0.90
N VAL A 172 4.14 13.48 1.43
CA VAL A 172 4.76 12.52 2.34
C VAL A 172 4.49 11.10 1.86
N LEU A 173 5.55 10.31 1.72
CA LEU A 173 5.48 8.87 1.44
C LEU A 173 5.91 8.09 2.68
N ILE A 174 5.00 7.28 3.21
CA ILE A 174 5.27 6.28 4.25
C ILE A 174 5.47 4.95 3.53
N THR A 175 6.73 4.51 3.44
CA THR A 175 7.13 3.34 2.65
C THR A 175 7.59 2.18 3.52
N GLU A 176 7.34 0.95 3.05
CA GLU A 176 8.11 -0.21 3.50
C GLU A 176 9.60 -0.09 3.10
N ALA A 177 10.45 -0.89 3.74
CA ALA A 177 11.90 -0.89 3.52
C ALA A 177 12.50 -2.30 3.58
N THR A 178 11.72 -3.33 3.20
CA THR A 178 12.12 -4.75 3.27
C THR A 178 13.44 -4.98 2.53
N PHE A 179 13.61 -4.31 1.39
CA PHE A 179 14.83 -4.33 0.58
C PHE A 179 15.52 -2.96 0.48
N GLY A 180 15.44 -2.14 1.53
CA GLY A 180 15.96 -0.77 1.53
C GLY A 180 17.49 -0.63 1.49
N LEU A 181 18.23 -1.75 1.61
CA LEU A 181 19.69 -1.76 1.53
C LEU A 181 20.17 -2.11 0.10
N PRO A 182 21.25 -1.47 -0.39
CA PRO A 182 21.73 -1.64 -1.78
C PRO A 182 22.27 -3.04 -2.11
N VAL A 183 22.47 -3.89 -1.10
CA VAL A 183 22.88 -5.29 -1.26
C VAL A 183 21.78 -6.15 -1.88
N PHE A 184 20.52 -5.76 -1.73
CA PHE A 184 19.39 -6.52 -2.25
C PHE A 184 19.24 -6.29 -3.75
N LYS A 185 19.75 -7.22 -4.54
CA LYS A 185 19.62 -7.26 -5.99
C LYS A 185 18.83 -8.50 -6.39
N HIS A 186 17.62 -8.28 -6.92
CA HIS A 186 16.78 -9.38 -7.39
C HIS A 186 16.89 -9.50 -8.92
N PRO A 187 17.24 -10.67 -9.47
CA PRO A 187 17.25 -10.89 -10.90
C PRO A 187 15.82 -10.82 -11.51
N PRO A 188 15.70 -10.72 -12.84
CA PRO A 188 14.45 -10.94 -13.54
C PRO A 188 13.88 -12.34 -13.21
N ILE A 189 12.55 -12.45 -13.13
CA ILE A 189 11.90 -13.72 -12.76
C ILE A 189 12.14 -14.79 -13.84
N GLU A 190 12.21 -14.38 -15.09
CA GLU A 190 12.44 -15.20 -16.27
C GLU A 190 13.76 -15.97 -16.14
N HIS A 191 14.78 -15.35 -15.54
CA HIS A 191 16.08 -15.99 -15.31
C HIS A 191 15.97 -17.11 -14.26
N GLU A 192 15.24 -16.86 -13.17
CA GLU A 192 15.05 -17.87 -12.10
C GLU A 192 14.17 -19.03 -12.57
N ILE A 193 13.13 -18.75 -13.35
CA ILE A 193 12.30 -19.77 -14.01
C ILE A 193 13.13 -20.59 -15.00
N GLY A 194 13.98 -19.93 -15.80
CA GLY A 194 14.90 -20.61 -16.71
C GLY A 194 15.83 -21.61 -16.02
N LYS A 195 16.37 -21.28 -14.83
CA LYS A 195 17.18 -22.21 -14.03
C LYS A 195 16.37 -23.43 -13.59
N LEU A 196 15.14 -23.23 -13.14
CA LEU A 196 14.26 -24.34 -12.73
C LEU A 196 13.93 -25.26 -13.91
N LEU A 197 13.55 -24.69 -15.06
CA LEU A 197 13.24 -25.47 -16.27
C LEU A 197 14.47 -26.21 -16.81
N LEU A 198 15.65 -25.60 -16.74
CA LEU A 198 16.90 -26.29 -17.08
C LEU A 198 17.14 -27.48 -16.14
N SER A 199 16.98 -27.29 -14.83
CA SER A 199 17.15 -28.35 -13.84
C SER A 199 16.18 -29.52 -14.07
N LEU A 200 14.92 -29.24 -14.42
CA LEU A 200 13.93 -30.25 -14.79
C LEU A 200 14.31 -31.05 -16.04
N ARG A 201 14.96 -30.42 -17.03
CA ARG A 201 15.44 -31.09 -18.25
C ARG A 201 16.66 -31.98 -17.98
N VAL A 202 17.57 -31.53 -17.11
CA VAL A 202 18.78 -32.29 -16.75
C VAL A 202 18.45 -33.48 -15.87
N PHE A 203 17.42 -33.39 -15.03
CA PHE A 203 17.03 -34.44 -14.08
C PHE A 203 15.56 -34.86 -14.24
N PRO A 204 15.19 -35.50 -15.38
CA PRO A 204 13.79 -35.80 -15.69
C PRO A 204 13.14 -36.80 -14.73
N GLU A 205 13.92 -37.67 -14.08
CA GLU A 205 13.45 -38.69 -13.14
C GLU A 205 13.36 -38.18 -11.68
N ARG A 206 13.68 -36.91 -11.42
CA ARG A 206 13.65 -36.34 -10.07
C ARG A 206 12.42 -35.46 -9.86
N CYS A 207 11.93 -35.46 -8.63
CA CYS A 207 10.94 -34.50 -8.18
C CYS A 207 11.63 -33.20 -7.72
N HIS A 208 11.18 -32.06 -8.22
CA HIS A 208 11.64 -30.74 -7.80
C HIS A 208 10.62 -30.11 -6.85
N LEU A 209 11.04 -29.85 -5.62
CA LEU A 209 10.24 -29.13 -4.63
C LEU A 209 10.63 -27.65 -4.63
N VAL A 210 9.68 -26.77 -4.86
CA VAL A 210 9.88 -25.31 -4.83
C VAL A 210 9.12 -24.73 -3.63
N GLY A 211 9.86 -24.22 -2.65
CA GLY A 211 9.27 -23.51 -1.51
C GLY A 211 8.83 -22.09 -1.91
N ALA A 212 7.58 -21.75 -1.65
CA ALA A 212 7.03 -20.42 -1.86
C ALA A 212 5.99 -20.07 -0.80
N TYR A 213 5.83 -18.77 -0.49
CA TYR A 213 4.70 -18.33 0.35
C TYR A 213 3.37 -18.66 -0.35
N ALA A 214 2.42 -19.18 0.42
CA ALA A 214 1.10 -19.60 -0.06
C ALA A 214 0.31 -18.47 -0.74
N LEU A 215 0.47 -17.23 -0.27
CA LEU A 215 -0.15 -16.03 -0.86
C LEU A 215 0.91 -15.14 -1.53
N GLY A 216 0.75 -14.91 -2.83
CA GLY A 216 1.61 -14.08 -3.67
C GLY A 216 2.65 -14.88 -4.44
N LYS A 217 3.69 -15.37 -3.75
CA LYS A 217 4.84 -16.02 -4.43
C LYS A 217 4.46 -17.31 -5.15
N CYS A 218 3.61 -18.14 -4.55
CA CYS A 218 3.16 -19.40 -5.16
C CYS A 218 2.45 -19.13 -6.50
N GLN A 219 1.47 -18.23 -6.50
CA GLN A 219 0.70 -17.84 -7.69
C GLN A 219 1.62 -17.25 -8.76
N ARG A 220 2.58 -16.39 -8.36
CA ARG A 220 3.55 -15.78 -9.28
C ARG A 220 4.44 -16.82 -9.95
N VAL A 221 4.95 -17.80 -9.20
CA VAL A 221 5.77 -18.89 -9.76
C VAL A 221 4.96 -19.74 -10.74
N ILE A 222 3.71 -20.06 -10.40
CA ILE A 222 2.81 -20.83 -11.28
C ILE A 222 2.59 -20.08 -12.59
N LEU A 223 2.21 -18.81 -12.55
CA LEU A 223 1.96 -18.02 -13.76
C LEU A 223 3.23 -17.84 -14.59
N ALA A 224 4.38 -17.55 -13.96
CA ALA A 224 5.64 -17.42 -14.67
C ALA A 224 6.11 -18.74 -15.31
N LEU A 225 5.83 -19.90 -14.70
CA LEU A 225 6.05 -21.21 -15.31
C LEU A 225 5.15 -21.42 -16.54
N ARG A 226 3.88 -21.01 -16.47
CA ARG A 226 2.96 -21.08 -17.62
C ARG A 226 3.40 -20.17 -18.76
N GLU A 227 3.79 -18.93 -18.46
CA GLU A 227 4.34 -17.99 -19.44
C GLU A 227 5.62 -18.51 -20.11
N ALA A 228 6.44 -19.26 -19.37
CA ALA A 228 7.65 -19.91 -19.90
C ALA A 228 7.37 -21.25 -20.64
N GLY A 229 6.11 -21.63 -20.84
CA GLY A 229 5.70 -22.82 -21.60
C GLY A 229 5.73 -24.14 -20.81
N TYR A 230 5.75 -24.11 -19.48
CA TYR A 230 5.60 -25.33 -18.68
C TYR A 230 4.13 -25.73 -18.61
N GLU A 231 3.76 -26.81 -19.30
CA GLU A 231 2.36 -27.26 -19.41
C GLU A 231 2.01 -28.44 -18.48
N LYS A 232 3.02 -29.13 -17.94
CA LYS A 232 2.80 -30.28 -17.06
C LYS A 232 2.07 -29.89 -15.77
N PRO A 233 1.40 -30.84 -15.09
CA PRO A 233 0.78 -30.60 -13.79
C PRO A 233 1.77 -29.99 -12.78
N ILE A 234 1.27 -29.02 -12.01
CA ILE A 234 1.97 -28.44 -10.85
C ILE A 234 1.20 -28.91 -9.63
N TYR A 235 1.83 -29.73 -8.79
CA TYR A 235 1.24 -30.22 -7.55
C TYR A 235 1.46 -29.19 -6.45
N LEU A 236 0.41 -28.92 -5.68
CA LEU A 236 0.45 -28.03 -4.53
C LEU A 236 0.39 -28.85 -3.26
N HIS A 237 1.28 -28.55 -2.30
CA HIS A 237 1.16 -29.12 -0.98
C HIS A 237 -0.06 -28.47 -0.27
N GLY A 238 -0.92 -29.30 0.32
CA GLY A 238 -2.10 -28.84 1.07
C GLY A 238 -1.81 -28.17 2.43
N ALA A 239 -0.54 -27.93 2.79
CA ALA A 239 -0.22 -27.13 3.97
C ALA A 239 -0.44 -25.65 3.60
N GLN A 240 -1.62 -25.13 3.93
CA GLN A 240 -1.99 -23.72 3.78
C GLN A 240 -2.22 -23.09 5.15
#